data_AF-A0A9E0BFC2-F1
#
_entry.id   AF-A0A9E0BFC2-F1
#
_cell.length_a   1.000
_cell.length_b   1.000
_cell.length_c   1.000
_cell.angle_alpha   90.00
_cell.angle_beta   90.00
_cell.angle_gamma   90.00
#
_symmetry.space_group_name_H-M   'P 1'
#
loop_
_entity.id
_entity.type
_entity.pdbx_description
1 polymer ?
#
loop_
_entity_poly.entity_id
_entity_poly.type
_entity_poly.pdbx_seq_one_letter_code
_entity_poly.pdbx_strand_id
1 'polypeptide(L)'
;MYYTTSGSYKKTKMIIDYTNIVLTIAATVIFIIIMFLRSRSGVLFPIEFLLGTVVNTLTAVKHFINGNKVSGVIVAVVAVLLGILTVFTALVVL
;
A
#
# COMPACT_ATOMS: atom_id res chain seq x y z
N MET A 1 -30.84 -8.57 3.60
CA MET A 1 -30.55 -7.52 2.61
C MET A 1 -30.42 -6.19 3.35
N TYR A 2 -29.21 -5.85 3.78
CA TYR A 2 -28.88 -4.64 4.56
C TYR A 2 -27.40 -4.36 4.24
N TYR A 3 -26.95 -3.23 3.70
CA TYR A 3 -27.48 -1.88 3.67
C TYR A 3 -27.30 -1.29 2.27
N THR A 4 -28.29 -0.51 1.86
CA THR A 4 -28.16 0.51 0.82
C THR A 4 -26.91 1.35 1.11
N THR A 5 -25.82 1.10 0.37
CA THR A 5 -24.64 1.97 0.39
C THR A 5 -24.69 2.78 -0.89
N SER A 6 -25.27 3.97 -0.71
CA SER A 6 -25.30 5.11 -1.62
C SER A 6 -24.07 5.20 -2.53
N GLY A 7 -24.25 5.72 -3.75
CA GLY A 7 -23.21 5.79 -4.80
C GLY A 7 -21.84 6.34 -4.39
N SER A 8 -21.72 6.98 -3.21
CA SER A 8 -20.46 7.36 -2.57
C SER A 8 -19.52 6.18 -2.32
N TYR A 9 -19.99 5.05 -1.75
CA TYR A 9 -19.14 3.89 -1.50
C TYR A 9 -18.63 3.23 -2.78
N LYS A 10 -19.41 3.30 -3.87
CA LYS A 10 -18.98 2.85 -5.21
C LYS A 10 -17.86 3.75 -5.74
N LYS A 11 -17.98 5.08 -5.57
CA LYS A 11 -16.94 6.06 -5.95
C LYS A 11 -15.65 5.87 -5.14
N THR A 12 -15.74 5.72 -3.82
CA THR A 12 -14.56 5.49 -2.96
C THR A 12 -13.79 4.25 -3.35
N LYS A 13 -14.48 3.14 -3.66
CA LYS A 13 -13.83 1.90 -4.13
C LYS A 13 -13.09 2.12 -5.45
N MET A 14 -13.70 2.83 -6.40
CA MET A 14 -13.04 3.16 -7.67
C MET A 14 -11.82 4.06 -7.46
N ILE A 15 -11.90 5.06 -6.57
CA ILE A 15 -10.76 5.92 -6.23
C ILE A 15 -9.61 5.08 -5.64
N ILE A 16 -9.92 4.17 -4.71
CA ILE A 16 -8.91 3.26 -4.14
C ILE A 16 -8.25 2.43 -5.25
N ASP A 17 -9.02 1.92 -6.21
CA ASP A 17 -8.47 1.12 -7.31
C ASP A 17 -7.53 1.92 -8.21
N TYR A 18 -7.95 3.11 -8.64
CA TYR A 18 -7.08 3.97 -9.46
C TYR A 18 -5.83 4.41 -8.70
N THR A 19 -5.96 4.79 -7.43
CA THR A 19 -4.81 5.15 -6.59
C THR A 19 -3.84 3.98 -6.45
N ASN A 20 -4.34 2.76 -6.18
CA ASN A 20 -3.50 1.58 -6.07
C ASN A 20 -2.78 1.26 -7.39
N ILE A 21 -3.44 1.39 -8.54
CA ILE A 21 -2.79 1.22 -9.85
C ILE A 21 -1.62 2.19 -10.00
N VAL A 22 -1.84 3.48 -9.72
CA VAL A 22 -0.79 4.51 -9.83
C VAL A 22 0.37 4.25 -8.87
N LEU A 23 0.05 3.90 -7.61
CA LEU A 23 1.06 3.60 -6.59
C LEU A 23 1.87 2.34 -6.94
N THR A 24 1.25 1.30 -7.49
CA THR A 24 1.95 0.08 -7.92
C THR A 24 2.87 0.34 -9.11
N ILE A 25 2.46 1.20 -10.06
CA ILE A 25 3.34 1.64 -11.15
C ILE A 25 4.55 2.39 -10.57
N ALA A 26 4.32 3.31 -9.64
CA ALA A 26 5.40 4.05 -8.98
C ALA A 26 6.38 3.11 -8.25
N ALA A 27 5.87 2.15 -7.48
CA ALA A 27 6.68 1.13 -6.80
C ALA A 27 7.52 0.32 -7.80
N THR A 28 6.92 -0.12 -8.91
CA THR A 28 7.64 -0.86 -9.97
C THR A 28 8.80 -0.03 -10.55
N VAL A 29 8.58 1.26 -10.80
CA VAL A 29 9.62 2.16 -11.31
C VAL A 29 10.74 2.34 -10.28
N ILE A 30 10.40 2.56 -9.00
CA ILE A 30 11.38 2.72 -7.92
C ILE A 30 12.18 1.43 -7.74
N PHE A 31 11.53 0.27 -7.75
CA PHE A 31 12.19 -1.03 -7.70
C PHE A 31 13.21 -1.22 -8.83
N ILE A 32 12.86 -0.85 -10.06
CA ILE A 32 13.80 -0.87 -11.20
C ILE A 32 14.99 0.08 -10.94
N ILE A 33 14.74 1.29 -10.45
CA ILE A 33 15.80 2.25 -10.11
C ILE A 33 16.72 1.67 -9.02
N ILE A 34 16.17 1.03 -7.98
CA ILE A 34 16.94 0.35 -6.95
C ILE A 34 17.83 -0.74 -7.56
N MET A 35 17.30 -1.55 -8.49
CA MET A 35 18.04 -2.62 -9.15
C MET A 35 19.26 -2.09 -9.92
N PHE A 36 19.13 -0.93 -10.60
CA PHE A 36 20.21 -0.30 -11.35
C PHE A 36 21.17 0.51 -10.48
N LEU A 37 20.68 1.22 -9.46
CA LEU A 37 21.50 2.06 -8.59
C LEU A 37 22.18 1.29 -7.46
N ARG A 38 21.78 0.03 -7.20
CA ARG A 38 22.30 -1.00 -6.26
C ARG A 38 23.05 -0.48 -5.02
N SER A 39 24.23 0.14 -5.19
CA SER A 39 25.06 0.66 -4.10
C SER A 39 24.66 2.05 -3.59
N ARG A 40 23.83 2.81 -4.30
CA ARG A 40 23.42 4.19 -3.96
C ARG A 40 21.93 4.34 -3.63
N SER A 41 21.19 3.23 -3.56
CA SER A 41 19.74 3.24 -3.39
C SER A 41 19.27 3.42 -1.94
N GLY A 42 20.13 3.91 -1.04
CA GLY A 42 19.88 3.96 0.40
C GLY A 42 18.46 4.42 0.74
N VAL A 43 18.09 5.65 0.35
CA VAL A 43 16.79 6.25 0.67
C VAL A 43 15.63 5.67 -0.15
N LEU A 44 15.91 4.97 -1.25
CA LEU A 44 14.87 4.42 -2.12
C LEU A 44 14.20 3.17 -1.52
N PHE A 45 14.94 2.40 -0.71
CA PHE A 45 14.39 1.23 -0.02
C PHE A 45 13.25 1.57 0.97
N PRO A 46 13.39 2.51 1.92
CA PRO A 46 12.28 2.88 2.80
C PRO A 46 11.10 3.46 2.03
N ILE A 47 11.33 4.17 0.92
CA ILE A 47 10.23 4.68 0.07
C ILE A 47 9.45 3.53 -0.57
N GLU A 48 10.13 2.47 -1.03
CA GLU A 48 9.48 1.29 -1.62
C GLU A 48 8.58 0.58 -0.59
N PHE A 49 9.08 0.39 0.64
CA PHE A 49 8.28 -0.19 1.72
C PHE A 49 7.08 0.69 2.09
N LEU A 50 7.25 2.02 2.08
CA LEU A 50 6.17 2.97 2.36
C LEU A 50 5.06 2.87 1.31
N LEU A 51 5.41 2.78 0.02
CA LEU A 51 4.43 2.58 -1.05
C LEU A 51 3.65 1.27 -0.85
N GLY A 52 4.36 0.19 -0.48
CA GLY A 52 3.74 -1.07 -0.10
C GLY A 52 2.75 -0.90 1.07
N THR A 53 3.11 -0.17 2.12
CA THR A 53 2.23 0.11 3.26
C THR A 53 0.96 0.85 2.83
N VAL A 54 1.08 1.88 1.99
CA VAL A 54 -0.06 2.68 1.53
C VAL A 54 -1.01 1.82 0.69
N VAL A 55 -0.50 1.05 -0.27
CA VAL A 55 -1.31 0.17 -1.13
C VAL A 55 -2.07 -0.87 -0.31
N ASN A 56 -1.41 -1.49 0.67
CA ASN A 56 -2.04 -2.48 1.54
C ASN A 56 -3.07 -1.82 2.48
N THR A 57 -2.80 -0.63 3.01
CA THR A 57 -3.77 0.10 3.85
C THR A 57 -5.05 0.42 3.07
N LEU A 58 -4.92 0.95 1.86
CA LEU A 58 -6.07 1.25 0.99
C LEU A 58 -6.84 -0.01 0.61
N THR A 59 -6.13 -1.10 0.34
CA THR A 59 -6.73 -2.40 0.05
C THR A 59 -7.49 -2.97 1.25
N ALA A 60 -6.93 -2.86 2.46
CA ALA A 60 -7.60 -3.25 3.70
C ALA A 60 -8.88 -2.45 3.92
N VAL A 61 -8.84 -1.12 3.74
CA VAL A 61 -10.02 -0.25 3.79
C VAL A 61 -11.08 -0.72 2.79
N LYS A 62 -10.70 -1.01 1.55
CA LYS A 62 -11.62 -1.54 0.53
C LYS A 62 -12.26 -2.87 0.95
N HIS A 63 -11.49 -3.78 1.55
CA HIS A 63 -12.02 -5.05 2.07
C HIS A 63 -13.01 -4.86 3.23
N PHE A 64 -12.74 -3.93 4.14
CA PHE A 64 -13.67 -3.62 5.23
C PHE A 64 -14.98 -3.00 4.70
N ILE A 65 -14.90 -2.11 3.69
CA ILE A 65 -16.09 -1.57 3.03
C ILE A 65 -16.89 -2.67 2.31
N ASN A 66 -16.23 -3.69 1.78
CA ASN A 66 -16.88 -4.83 1.13
C ASN A 66 -17.47 -5.86 2.10
N GLY A 67 -17.23 -5.73 3.41
CA GLY A 67 -17.62 -6.73 4.40
C GLY A 67 -16.68 -7.95 4.48
N ASN A 68 -15.57 -7.95 3.74
CA ASN A 68 -14.59 -9.03 3.69
C ASN A 68 -13.60 -8.92 4.87
N LYS A 69 -14.11 -9.11 6.10
CA LYS A 69 -13.36 -8.84 7.34
C LYS A 69 -12.03 -9.59 7.43
N VAL A 70 -12.01 -10.89 7.13
CA VAL A 70 -10.80 -11.73 7.23
C VAL A 70 -9.71 -11.22 6.29
N SER A 71 -10.07 -10.99 5.02
CA SER A 71 -9.13 -10.44 4.03
C SER A 71 -8.66 -9.03 4.40
N GLY A 72 -9.56 -8.20 4.95
CA GLY A 72 -9.20 -6.85 5.42
C GLY A 72 -8.19 -6.89 6.56
N VAL A 73 -8.37 -7.79 7.54
CA VAL A 73 -7.44 -7.97 8.66
C VAL A 73 -6.08 -8.48 8.18
N ILE A 74 -6.05 -9.48 7.30
CA ILE A 74 -4.79 -10.03 6.76
C ILE A 74 -3.99 -8.91 6.08
N VAL A 75 -4.63 -8.15 5.20
CA VAL A 75 -3.96 -7.08 4.45
C VAL A 75 -3.56 -5.92 5.39
N ALA A 76 -4.33 -5.64 6.45
CA ALA A 76 -3.93 -4.66 7.46
C ALA A 76 -2.68 -5.10 8.24
N VAL A 77 -2.57 -6.39 8.59
CA VAL A 77 -1.36 -6.94 9.23
C VAL A 77 -0.14 -6.78 8.30
N VAL A 78 -0.30 -7.08 7.01
CA VAL A 78 0.76 -6.86 6.01
C VAL A 78 1.16 -5.38 5.96
N ALA A 79 0.20 -4.45 5.96
CA ALA A 79 0.49 -3.02 5.96
C ALA A 79 1.31 -2.59 7.19
N VAL A 80 0.99 -3.10 8.38
CA VAL A 80 1.73 -2.83 9.61
C VAL A 80 3.16 -3.36 9.52
N LEU A 81 3.35 -4.60 9.05
CA LEU A 81 4.68 -5.17 8.87
C LEU A 81 5.54 -4.34 7.91
N LEU A 82 4.97 -3.92 6.77
CA LEU A 82 5.65 -3.04 5.82
C LEU A 82 5.96 -1.67 6.42
N GLY A 83 5.08 -1.14 7.29
CA GLY A 83 5.31 0.12 8.00
C GLY A 83 6.48 0.03 8.97
N ILE A 84 6.60 -1.09 9.69
CA ILE A 84 7.76 -1.37 10.56
C ILE A 84 9.04 -1.46 9.72
N LEU A 85 9.01 -2.17 8.60
CA LEU A 85 10.15 -2.27 7.68
C LEU A 85 10.56 -0.92 7.10
N THR A 86 9.60 -0.05 6.79
CA THR A 86 9.83 1.33 6.35
C THR A 86 10.66 2.10 7.39
N VAL A 87 10.23 2.07 8.65
CA VAL A 87 10.92 2.77 9.74
C VAL A 87 12.30 2.17 9.97
N PHE A 88 12.40 0.84 10.05
CA PHE A 88 13.67 0.16 10.28
C PHE A 88 14.69 0.47 9.18
N THR A 89 14.28 0.38 7.92
CA THR A 89 15.18 0.68 6.80
C THR A 89 15.54 2.15 6.69
N ALA A 90 14.63 3.06 7.03
CA ALA A 90 14.95 4.48 7.12
C ALA A 90 16.00 4.77 8.20
N LEU A 91 15.90 4.14 9.37
CA LEU A 91 16.86 4.30 10.47
C LEU A 91 18.25 3.73 10.17
N VAL A 92 18.34 2.70 9.34
CA VAL A 92 19.63 2.10 8.94
C VAL A 92 20.34 2.95 7.88
N VAL A 93 19.57 3.71 7.10
CA VAL A 93 20.06 4.48 5.94
C VAL A 93 20.38 5.93 6.28
N LEU A 94 19.67 6.52 7.25
CA LEU A 94 19.86 7.89 7.74
C LEU A 94 20.91 7.95 8.86
#